data_AF-A0A844D328-F1
#
_entry.id   AF-A0A844D328-F1
#
_cell.length_a   1.000
_cell.length_b   1.000
_cell.length_c   1.000
_cell.angle_alpha   90.00
_cell.angle_beta   90.00
_cell.angle_gamma   90.00
#
_symmetry.space_group_name_H-M   'P 1'
#
loop_
_entity.id
_entity.type
_entity.pdbx_description
1 polymer ?
#
loop_
_entity_poly.entity_id
_entity_poly.type
_entity_poly.pdbx_seq_one_letter_code
_entity_poly.pdbx_strand_id
1 'polypeptide(L)'
;MDFQIRNSISMARLGHFYGVMQTCIFAFAAITAIIVFSGGAYSAPLAMLVIANTAYGILAGNTAISDVSNLIRDLDEESAKTHFGQGLTRRNMPMLRVASSGLIGLTGLAALVAIFT
;
A
#
# COMPACT_ATOMS: atom_id res chain seq x y z
N MET A 1 2.22 -23.10 15.64
CA MET A 1 1.00 -22.31 15.28
C MET A 1 0.37 -23.02 14.11
N ASP A 2 -0.93 -23.33 14.20
CA ASP A 2 -1.60 -24.18 13.22
C ASP A 2 -1.59 -23.54 11.81
N PHE A 3 -1.37 -24.35 10.77
CA PHE A 3 -1.18 -23.89 9.38
C PHE A 3 -2.38 -23.06 8.89
N GLN A 4 -3.59 -23.46 9.29
CA GLN A 4 -4.82 -22.75 8.94
C GLN A 4 -4.86 -21.33 9.52
N ILE A 5 -4.35 -21.13 10.74
CA ILE A 5 -4.33 -19.82 11.41
C ILE A 5 -3.27 -18.92 10.75
N ARG A 6 -2.11 -19.46 10.36
CA ARG A 6 -1.09 -18.70 9.63
C ARG A 6 -1.58 -18.24 8.27
N ASN A 7 -2.31 -19.10 7.57
CA ASN A 7 -2.89 -18.78 6.28
C ASN A 7 -3.97 -17.69 6.39
N SER A 8 -4.89 -17.79 7.36
CA SER A 8 -5.93 -16.79 7.57
C SER A 8 -5.36 -15.41 7.94
N ILE A 9 -4.32 -15.36 8.77
CA ILE A 9 -3.62 -14.10 9.11
C ILE A 9 -2.93 -13.50 7.89
N SER A 10 -2.26 -14.33 7.08
CA SER A 10 -1.58 -13.86 5.86
C SER A 10 -2.57 -13.25 4.87
N MET A 11 -3.73 -13.90 4.67
CA MET A 11 -4.81 -13.38 3.82
C MET A 11 -5.45 -12.11 4.40
N ALA A 12 -5.63 -12.04 5.72
CA ALA A 12 -6.14 -10.83 6.38
C ALA A 12 -5.19 -9.64 6.22
N ARG A 13 -3.88 -9.86 6.33
CA ARG A 13 -2.86 -8.80 6.14
C ARG A 13 -2.77 -8.35 4.68
N LEU A 14 -2.88 -9.27 3.73
CA LEU A 14 -3.01 -8.92 2.30
C LEU A 14 -4.29 -8.12 2.04
N GLY A 15 -5.42 -8.53 2.63
CA GLY A 15 -6.68 -7.78 2.56
C GLY A 15 -6.54 -6.37 3.11
N HIS A 16 -5.84 -6.21 4.24
CA HIS A 16 -5.51 -4.90 4.81
C HIS A 16 -4.64 -4.07 3.86
N PHE A 17 -3.61 -4.66 3.23
CA PHE A 17 -2.82 -3.96 2.21
C PHE A 17 -3.68 -3.45 1.06
N TYR A 18 -4.56 -4.30 0.50
CA TYR A 18 -5.48 -3.88 -0.57
C TYR A 18 -6.42 -2.78 -0.12
N GLY A 19 -6.97 -2.86 1.11
CA GLY A 19 -7.82 -1.82 1.67
C GLY A 19 -7.11 -0.47 1.82
N VAL A 20 -5.85 -0.47 2.27
CA VAL A 20 -5.01 0.74 2.35
C VAL A 20 -4.79 1.33 0.96
N MET A 21 -4.38 0.51 -0.01
CA MET A 21 -4.13 0.97 -1.39
C MET A 21 -5.40 1.54 -2.03
N GLN A 22 -6.53 0.86 -1.88
CA GLN A 22 -7.82 1.32 -2.39
C GLN A 22 -8.22 2.67 -1.78
N THR A 23 -8.07 2.83 -0.46
CA THR A 23 -8.36 4.08 0.24
C THR A 23 -7.48 5.22 -0.29
N CYS A 24 -6.18 4.96 -0.49
CA CYS A 24 -5.26 5.96 -1.03
C CYS A 24 -5.63 6.39 -2.45
N ILE A 25 -6.01 5.43 -3.31
CA ILE A 25 -6.42 5.70 -4.69
C ILE A 25 -7.68 6.57 -4.72
N PHE A 26 -8.69 6.23 -3.92
CA PHE A 26 -9.92 7.03 -3.83
C PHE A 26 -9.66 8.43 -3.28
N ALA A 27 -8.80 8.57 -2.27
CA ALA A 27 -8.40 9.86 -1.74
C ALA A 27 -7.66 10.70 -2.80
N PHE A 28 -6.72 10.11 -3.56
CA PHE A 28 -6.06 10.82 -4.66
C PHE A 28 -7.01 11.20 -5.79
N ALA A 29 -7.98 10.34 -6.12
CA ALA A 29 -9.02 10.67 -7.10
C ALA A 29 -9.86 11.87 -6.66
N ALA A 30 -10.26 11.93 -5.38
CA ALA A 30 -10.99 13.05 -4.82
C ALA A 30 -10.15 14.34 -4.79
N ILE A 31 -8.89 14.26 -4.37
CA ILE A 31 -7.95 15.39 -4.41
C ILE A 31 -7.80 15.91 -5.84
N THR A 32 -7.62 15.02 -6.81
CA THR A 32 -7.47 15.39 -8.22
C THR A 32 -8.72 16.10 -8.74
N ALA A 33 -9.91 15.60 -8.41
CA ALA A 33 -11.17 16.27 -8.75
C ALA A 33 -11.22 17.69 -8.16
N ILE A 34 -10.84 17.87 -6.89
CA ILE A 34 -10.79 19.19 -6.26
C ILE A 34 -9.84 20.13 -7.00
N ILE A 35 -8.63 19.67 -7.36
CA ILE A 35 -7.64 20.47 -8.09
C ILE A 35 -8.18 20.90 -9.45
N VAL A 36 -8.79 19.97 -10.20
CA VAL A 36 -9.31 20.26 -11.55
C VAL A 36 -10.49 21.23 -11.51
N PHE A 37 -11.39 21.09 -10.52
CA PHE A 37 -12.58 21.95 -10.42
C PHE A 37 -12.33 23.26 -9.66
N SER A 38 -11.22 23.42 -8.93
CA SER A 38 -10.91 24.66 -8.19
C SER A 38 -10.29 25.76 -9.07
N GLY A 39 -10.00 25.48 -10.34
CA GLY A 39 -9.39 26.45 -11.25
C GLY A 39 -7.95 26.83 -10.89
N GLY A 40 -7.20 25.94 -10.23
CA GLY A 40 -5.79 26.16 -9.91
C GLY A 40 -5.52 27.06 -8.69
N ALA A 41 -6.54 27.34 -7.87
CA ALA A 41 -6.34 28.10 -6.64
C ALA A 41 -5.53 27.28 -5.62
N TYR A 42 -4.40 27.85 -5.16
CA TYR A 42 -3.61 27.28 -4.08
C TYR A 42 -4.45 27.04 -2.82
N SER A 43 -4.27 25.87 -2.20
CA SER A 43 -4.94 25.50 -0.96
C SER A 43 -3.97 24.75 -0.03
N ALA A 44 -3.53 25.42 1.04
CA ALA A 44 -2.67 24.82 2.05
C ALA A 44 -3.29 23.56 2.72
N PRO A 45 -4.61 23.54 3.04
CA PRO A 45 -5.26 22.32 3.54
C PRO A 45 -5.20 21.16 2.54
N LEU A 46 -5.33 21.44 1.24
CA LEU A 46 -5.28 20.41 0.20
C LEU A 46 -3.88 19.83 0.05
N ALA A 47 -2.84 20.67 0.12
CA ALA A 47 -1.45 20.22 0.14
C ALA A 47 -1.16 19.32 1.35
N MET A 48 -1.66 19.68 2.54
CA MET A 48 -1.53 18.84 3.73
C MET A 48 -2.27 17.51 3.61
N LEU A 49 -3.45 17.49 2.98
CA LEU A 49 -4.18 16.25 2.68
C LEU A 49 -3.40 15.34 1.73
N VAL A 50 -2.74 15.90 0.70
CA VAL A 50 -1.86 15.13 -0.19
C VAL A 50 -0.71 14.49 0.60
N ILE A 51 -0.04 15.27 1.45
CA ILE A 51 1.08 14.77 2.27
C ILE A 51 0.61 13.67 3.21
N ALA A 52 -0.51 13.88 3.92
CA ALA A 52 -1.07 12.91 4.85
C ALA A 52 -1.49 11.62 4.15
N ASN A 53 -2.17 11.71 3.00
CA ASN A 53 -2.57 10.54 2.22
C ASN A 53 -1.36 9.75 1.68
N THR A 54 -0.35 10.47 1.20
CA THR A 54 0.90 9.88 0.71
C THR A 54 1.64 9.15 1.83
N ALA A 55 1.80 9.80 2.99
CA ALA A 55 2.44 9.22 4.16
C ALA A 55 1.67 8.00 4.67
N TYR A 56 0.34 8.09 4.75
CA TYR A 56 -0.52 6.96 5.14
C TYR A 56 -0.33 5.77 4.19
N GLY A 57 -0.41 5.97 2.88
CA GLY A 57 -0.27 4.89 1.90
C GLY A 57 1.09 4.21 1.95
N ILE A 58 2.17 4.99 2.08
CA ILE A 58 3.53 4.45 2.20
C ILE A 58 3.69 3.68 3.51
N LEU A 59 3.33 4.28 4.65
CA LEU A 59 3.57 3.67 5.97
C LEU A 59 2.68 2.45 6.20
N ALA A 60 1.37 2.59 6.03
CA ALA A 60 0.42 1.50 6.26
C ALA A 60 0.58 0.36 5.24
N GLY A 61 0.87 0.70 3.97
CA GLY A 61 1.16 -0.29 2.92
C GLY A 61 2.45 -1.06 3.20
N ASN A 62 3.51 -0.37 3.62
CA ASN A 62 4.78 -1.00 3.97
C ASN A 62 4.67 -1.94 5.16
N THR A 63 3.96 -1.53 6.21
CA THR A 63 3.74 -2.38 7.39
C THR A 63 2.98 -3.64 7.02
N ALA A 64 1.90 -3.53 6.24
CA ALA A 64 1.11 -4.69 5.83
C ALA A 64 1.92 -5.69 4.99
N ILE A 65 2.73 -5.22 4.02
CA ILE A 65 3.59 -6.12 3.23
C ILE A 65 4.72 -6.71 4.09
N SER A 66 5.28 -5.92 5.02
CA SER A 66 6.35 -6.41 5.90
C SER A 66 5.85 -7.53 6.81
N ASP A 67 4.64 -7.40 7.35
CA ASP A 67 4.00 -8.45 8.15
C ASP A 67 3.82 -9.74 7.34
N VAL A 68 3.33 -9.62 6.10
CA VAL A 68 3.19 -10.77 5.18
C VAL A 68 4.56 -11.39 4.87
N SER A 69 5.59 -10.58 4.64
CA SER A 69 6.94 -11.09 4.39
C SER A 69 7.52 -11.83 5.59
N ASN A 70 7.23 -11.39 6.82
CA ASN A 70 7.66 -12.08 8.03
C ASN A 70 6.90 -13.40 8.21
N LEU A 71 5.59 -13.41 7.99
CA LEU A 71 4.76 -14.62 8.00
C LEU A 71 5.24 -15.67 6.99
N ILE A 72 5.67 -15.25 5.80
CA ILE A 72 6.24 -16.14 4.78
C ILE A 72 7.57 -16.74 5.25
N ARG A 73 8.43 -15.96 5.92
CA ARG A 73 9.72 -16.44 6.43
C ARG A 73 9.56 -17.45 7.57
N ASP A 74 8.49 -17.32 8.35
CA ASP A 74 8.21 -18.19 9.47
C ASP A 74 7.45 -19.48 9.09
N LEU A 75 7.26 -19.76 7.78
CA LEU A 75 6.68 -21.01 7.31
C LEU A 75 7.56 -22.20 7.71
N ASP A 76 6.92 -23.23 8.26
CA ASP A 76 7.50 -24.54 8.51
C ASP A 76 7.80 -25.28 7.18
N GLU A 77 8.79 -26.17 7.19
CA GLU A 77 9.26 -26.87 5.99
C GLU A 77 8.19 -27.72 5.31
N GLU A 78 7.24 -28.26 6.07
CA GLU A 78 6.14 -29.06 5.57
C GLU A 78 5.15 -28.18 4.79
N SER A 79 4.77 -27.05 5.37
CA SER A 79 3.92 -26.04 4.74
C SER A 79 4.59 -25.38 3.53
N ALA A 80 5.91 -25.17 3.56
CA ALA A 80 6.68 -24.56 2.47
C ALA A 80 6.69 -25.45 1.21
N LYS A 81 6.60 -26.77 1.38
CA LYS A 81 6.57 -27.75 0.27
C LYS A 81 5.22 -27.80 -0.44
N THR A 82 4.14 -27.31 0.16
CA THR A 82 2.82 -27.25 -0.48
C THR A 82 2.82 -26.30 -1.68
N HIS A 83 1.95 -26.54 -2.66
CA HIS A 83 1.78 -25.63 -3.81
C HIS A 83 1.46 -24.19 -3.39
N PHE A 84 0.77 -24.02 -2.27
CA PHE A 84 0.45 -22.73 -1.69
C PHE A 84 1.70 -22.04 -1.10
N GLY A 85 2.48 -22.74 -0.29
CA GLY A 85 3.74 -22.24 0.28
C GLY A 85 4.77 -21.86 -0.78
N GLN A 86 4.90 -22.67 -1.84
CA GLN A 86 5.72 -22.35 -3.00
C GLN A 86 5.22 -21.13 -3.77
N GLY A 87 3.90 -20.96 -3.91
CA GLY A 87 3.31 -19.79 -4.54
C GLY A 87 3.57 -18.49 -3.78
N LEU A 88 3.53 -18.53 -2.45
CA LEU A 88 3.81 -17.39 -1.57
C LEU A 88 5.29 -17.01 -1.57
N THR A 89 6.20 -17.97 -1.47
CA THR A 89 7.65 -17.73 -1.45
C THR A 89 8.20 -17.21 -2.78
N ARG A 90 7.55 -17.53 -3.92
CA ARG A 90 7.90 -16.98 -5.23
C ARG A 90 7.55 -15.50 -5.41
N ARG A 91 6.69 -14.92 -4.56
CA ARG A 91 6.31 -13.51 -4.67
C ARG A 91 7.40 -12.62 -4.10
N ASN A 92 7.89 -11.69 -4.91
CA ASN A 92 8.87 -10.70 -4.48
C ASN A 92 8.20 -9.57 -3.68
N MET A 93 7.83 -9.87 -2.43
CA MET A 93 7.21 -8.91 -1.50
C MET A 93 8.05 -7.64 -1.30
N PRO A 94 9.40 -7.70 -1.20
CA PRO A 94 10.23 -6.50 -1.15
C PRO A 94 10.07 -5.60 -2.39
N MET A 95 10.02 -6.18 -3.58
CA MET A 95 9.83 -5.40 -4.80
C MET A 95 8.44 -4.79 -4.88
N LEU A 96 7.40 -5.54 -4.50
CA LEU A 96 6.02 -5.03 -4.42
C LEU A 96 5.95 -3.82 -3.49
N ARG A 97 6.62 -3.90 -2.34
CA ARG A 97 6.69 -2.85 -1.32
C ARG A 97 7.32 -1.56 -1.85
N VAL A 98 8.47 -1.68 -2.50
CA VAL A 98 9.18 -0.53 -3.08
C VAL A 98 8.38 0.07 -4.23
N ALA A 99 7.83 -0.76 -5.11
CA ALA A 99 7.02 -0.31 -6.24
C ALA A 99 5.76 0.43 -5.77
N SER A 100 5.00 -0.12 -4.81
CA SER A 100 3.79 0.54 -4.29
C SER A 100 4.12 1.85 -3.58
N SER A 101 5.16 1.88 -2.76
CA SER A 101 5.61 3.11 -2.09
C SER A 101 6.06 4.17 -3.09
N GLY A 102 6.80 3.76 -4.12
CA GLY A 102 7.27 4.64 -5.19
C GLY A 102 6.10 5.25 -5.98
N LEU A 103 5.12 4.43 -6.38
CA LEU A 103 3.95 4.90 -7.11
C LEU A 103 3.09 5.86 -6.28
N ILE A 104 2.87 5.58 -4.99
CA ILE A 104 2.15 6.49 -4.09
C ILE A 104 2.93 7.79 -3.90
N GLY A 105 4.24 7.70 -3.68
CA GLY A 105 5.12 8.87 -3.53
C GLY A 105 5.11 9.77 -4.77
N LEU A 106 5.20 9.19 -5.96
CA LEU A 106 5.14 9.91 -7.23
C LEU A 106 3.76 10.55 -7.45
N THR A 107 2.68 9.85 -7.12
CA THR A 107 1.32 10.40 -7.19
C THR A 107 1.16 11.59 -6.25
N GLY A 108 1.66 11.47 -5.02
CA GLY A 108 1.66 12.56 -4.04
C GLY A 108 2.47 13.76 -4.52
N LEU A 109 3.66 13.53 -5.06
CA LEU A 109 4.50 14.60 -5.62
C LEU A 109 3.80 15.30 -6.80
N ALA A 110 3.19 14.55 -7.71
CA ALA A 110 2.45 15.11 -8.84
C ALA A 110 1.26 15.97 -8.37
N ALA A 111 0.52 15.50 -7.37
CA ALA A 111 -0.59 16.26 -6.79
C ALA A 111 -0.09 17.55 -6.08
N LEU A 112 1.05 17.51 -5.38
CA LEU A 112 1.65 18.72 -4.81
C LEU A 112 2.06 19.71 -5.89
N VAL A 113 2.74 19.26 -6.96
CA VAL A 113 3.11 20.12 -8.08
C VAL A 113 1.88 20.80 -8.65
N ALA A 114 0.80 20.06 -8.91
CA ALA A 114 -0.45 20.61 -9.44
C ALA A 114 -1.16 21.60 -8.50
N ILE A 115 -0.88 21.58 -7.19
CA ILE A 115 -1.42 22.56 -6.23
C ILE A 115 -0.57 23.85 -6.23
N PHE A 116 0.72 23.75 -6.54
CA PHE A 116 1.67 24.86 -6.51
C PHE A 116 1.85 25.56 -7.87
N THR A 117 1.41 24.95 -8.97
CA THR A 117 1.44 25.50 -10.34
C THR A 117 0.08 26.00 -10.77
#